data_AF-A0A661GL09-F1
#
_entry.id   AF-A0A661GL09-F1
#
_cell.length_a   1.000
_cell.length_b   1.000
_cell.length_c   1.000
_cell.angle_alpha   90.00
_cell.angle_beta   90.00
_cell.angle_gamma   90.00
#
_symmetry.space_group_name_H-M   'P 1'
#
loop_
_entity.id
_entity.type
_entity.pdbx_description
1 polymer ?
#
loop_
_entity_poly.entity_id
_entity_poly.type
_entity_poly.pdbx_seq_one_letter_code
_entity_poly.pdbx_strand_id
1 'polypeptide(L)'
;MAISEKIISAQRRIIDRLIQWEELVGALYKRYAIRFPEQGPAWRQLAREEQTHAGALGAIRKMLDAGHHLDGIGEFESELIEQEVGEVRRALKRADHTELRLDEAVSTARQIESSIIESKFYDVVTCTAPEFERITARLRSDTVRHLEKLRAINT
;
A
#
# COMPACT_ATOMS: atom_id res chain seq x y z
N MET A 1 28.42 1.57 14.97
CA MET A 1 27.59 1.12 13.83
C MET A 1 28.28 1.49 12.54
N ALA A 2 28.49 0.51 11.66
CA ALA A 2 29.01 0.75 10.33
C ALA A 2 27.99 1.53 9.48
N ILE A 3 28.45 2.31 8.50
CA ILE A 3 27.58 3.12 7.62
C ILE A 3 26.51 2.25 6.92
N SER A 4 26.88 1.04 6.51
CA SER A 4 25.99 0.06 5.89
C SER A 4 24.80 -0.33 6.79
N GLU A 5 25.02 -0.52 8.10
CA GLU A 5 23.95 -0.87 9.04
C GLU A 5 22.92 0.26 9.19
N LYS A 6 23.38 1.53 9.15
CA LYS A 6 22.48 2.69 9.22
C LYS A 6 21.62 2.80 7.97
N ILE A 7 22.19 2.53 6.79
CA ILE A 7 21.48 2.56 5.51
C ILE A 7 20.39 1.48 5.51
N ILE A 8 20.74 0.23 5.79
CA ILE A 8 19.77 -0.87 5.84
C ILE A 8 18.68 -0.59 6.88
N SER A 9 19.02 -0.03 8.04
CA SER A 9 18.03 0.38 9.04
C SER A 9 17.04 1.43 8.51
N ALA A 10 17.49 2.40 7.71
CA ALA A 10 16.60 3.37 7.07
C ALA A 10 15.69 2.73 6.02
N GLN A 11 16.24 1.85 5.18
CA GLN A 11 15.47 1.11 4.18
C GLN A 11 14.38 0.24 4.81
N ARG A 12 14.72 -0.43 5.92
CA ARG A 12 13.76 -1.23 6.70
C ARG A 12 12.59 -0.38 7.17
N ARG A 13 12.85 0.81 7.70
CA ARG A 13 11.77 1.72 8.15
C ARG A 13 10.81 2.07 7.02
N ILE A 14 11.32 2.34 5.81
CA ILE A 14 10.48 2.66 4.66
C ILE A 14 9.60 1.46 4.29
N ILE A 15 10.17 0.25 4.20
CA ILE A 15 9.39 -0.97 3.92
C ILE A 15 8.37 -1.24 5.03
N ASP A 16 8.74 -1.07 6.30
CA ASP A 16 7.83 -1.26 7.43
C ASP A 16 6.65 -0.26 7.38
N ARG A 17 6.88 0.96 6.85
CA ARG A 17 5.80 1.93 6.60
C ARG A 17 4.90 1.57 5.44
N LEU A 18 5.45 1.05 4.35
CA LEU A 18 4.65 0.53 3.24
C LEU A 18 3.79 -0.65 3.69
N ILE A 19 4.34 -1.59 4.47
CA ILE A 19 3.57 -2.70 5.06
C ILE A 19 2.41 -2.16 5.89
N GLN A 20 2.69 -1.20 6.78
CA GLN A 20 1.65 -0.57 7.60
C GLN A 20 0.59 0.14 6.74
N TRP A 21 0.98 0.79 5.66
CA TRP A 21 0.07 1.44 4.74
C TRP A 21 -0.88 0.40 4.09
N GLU A 22 -0.35 -0.67 3.49
CA GLU A 22 -1.16 -1.76 2.91
C GLU A 22 -2.13 -2.38 3.92
N GLU A 23 -1.67 -2.61 5.16
CA GLU A 23 -2.52 -3.15 6.23
C GLU A 23 -3.68 -2.20 6.58
N LEU A 24 -3.42 -0.89 6.61
CA LEU A 24 -4.43 0.12 6.88
C LEU A 24 -5.43 0.25 5.73
N VAL A 25 -4.97 0.21 4.48
CA VAL A 25 -5.84 0.21 3.30
C VAL A 25 -6.72 -1.04 3.29
N GLY A 26 -6.15 -2.21 3.56
CA GLY A 26 -6.92 -3.44 3.71
C GLY A 26 -7.96 -3.38 4.83
N ALA A 27 -7.63 -2.74 5.96
CA ALA A 27 -8.58 -2.49 7.04
C ALA A 27 -9.69 -1.52 6.62
N LEU A 28 -9.37 -0.46 5.88
CA LEU A 28 -10.34 0.48 5.32
C LEU A 28 -11.32 -0.20 4.39
N TYR A 29 -10.83 -1.03 3.47
CA TYR A 29 -11.70 -1.77 2.56
C TYR A 29 -12.56 -2.81 3.28
N LYS A 30 -12.09 -3.42 4.37
CA LYS A 30 -12.95 -4.24 5.26
C LYS A 30 -14.09 -3.41 5.86
N ARG A 31 -13.81 -2.17 6.29
CA ARG A 31 -14.83 -1.25 6.83
C ARG A 31 -15.84 -0.84 5.77
N TYR A 32 -15.39 -0.47 4.57
CA TYR A 32 -16.28 -0.18 3.45
C TYR A 32 -17.15 -1.38 3.07
N ALA A 33 -16.62 -2.60 3.14
CA ALA A 33 -17.41 -3.79 2.87
C ALA A 33 -18.56 -4.03 3.87
N ILE A 34 -18.39 -3.59 5.11
CA ILE A 34 -19.43 -3.65 6.16
C ILE A 34 -20.42 -2.51 5.93
N ARG A 35 -19.92 -1.31 5.62
CA ARG A 35 -20.72 -0.09 5.45
C ARG A 35 -21.59 -0.11 4.19
N PHE A 36 -21.15 -0.77 3.13
CA PHE A 36 -21.83 -0.88 1.84
C PHE A 36 -22.02 -2.36 1.47
N PRO A 37 -23.01 -3.06 2.08
CA PRO A 37 -23.15 -4.52 1.92
C PRO A 37 -23.37 -4.98 0.49
N GLU A 38 -24.09 -4.20 -0.33
CA GLU A 38 -24.36 -4.50 -1.75
C GLU A 38 -23.07 -4.60 -2.57
N GLN A 39 -22.13 -3.66 -2.36
CA GLN A 39 -20.81 -3.65 -2.99
C GLN A 39 -19.77 -4.41 -2.15
N GLY A 40 -20.18 -4.99 -1.02
CA GLY A 40 -19.32 -5.63 -0.04
C GLY A 40 -18.41 -6.74 -0.59
N PRO A 41 -18.83 -7.58 -1.55
CA PRO A 41 -17.94 -8.56 -2.17
C PRO A 41 -16.71 -7.93 -2.84
N ALA A 42 -16.87 -6.81 -3.56
CA ALA A 42 -15.79 -6.10 -4.22
C ALA A 42 -14.79 -5.52 -3.20
N TRP A 43 -15.30 -4.85 -2.17
CA TRP A 43 -14.48 -4.31 -1.08
C TRP A 43 -13.74 -5.40 -0.29
N ARG A 44 -14.39 -6.53 0.01
CA ARG A 44 -13.73 -7.68 0.65
C ARG A 44 -12.63 -8.28 -0.22
N GLN A 45 -12.79 -8.25 -1.54
CA GLN A 45 -11.77 -8.72 -2.45
C GLN A 45 -10.55 -7.79 -2.41
N LEU A 46 -10.74 -6.48 -2.57
CA LEU A 46 -9.65 -5.50 -2.45
C LEU A 46 -8.91 -5.66 -1.12
N ALA A 47 -9.65 -5.75 -0.01
CA ALA A 47 -9.03 -5.95 1.30
C ALA A 47 -8.15 -7.21 1.45
N ARG A 48 -8.47 -8.30 0.73
CA ARG A 48 -7.63 -9.51 0.71
C ARG A 48 -6.39 -9.32 -0.16
N GLU A 49 -6.52 -8.55 -1.23
CA GLU A 49 -5.41 -8.20 -2.11
C GLU A 49 -4.40 -7.33 -1.36
N GLU A 50 -4.83 -6.30 -0.60
CA GLU A 50 -3.90 -5.50 0.23
C GLU A 50 -3.20 -6.32 1.31
N GLN A 51 -3.91 -7.28 1.93
CA GLN A 51 -3.27 -8.18 2.89
C GLN A 51 -2.20 -9.06 2.21
N THR A 52 -2.39 -9.40 0.93
CA THR A 52 -1.38 -10.11 0.14
C THR A 52 -0.21 -9.19 -0.19
N HIS A 53 -0.45 -7.90 -0.45
CA HIS A 53 0.58 -6.89 -0.71
C HIS A 53 1.46 -6.66 0.52
N ALA A 54 0.86 -6.50 1.70
CA ALA A 54 1.58 -6.43 2.97
C ALA A 54 2.51 -7.65 3.17
N GLY A 55 2.03 -8.86 2.84
CA GLY A 55 2.84 -10.08 2.90
C GLY A 55 4.01 -10.08 1.90
N ALA A 56 3.80 -9.57 0.69
CA ALA A 56 4.83 -9.43 -0.33
C ALA A 56 5.92 -8.40 0.07
N LEU A 57 5.52 -7.26 0.62
CA LEU A 57 6.46 -6.29 1.20
C LEU A 57 7.20 -6.89 2.41
N GLY A 58 6.55 -7.74 3.20
CA GLY A 58 7.19 -8.53 4.25
C GLY A 58 8.29 -9.46 3.72
N ALA A 59 8.17 -9.97 2.50
CA ALA A 59 9.25 -10.73 1.86
C ALA A 59 10.44 -9.82 1.48
N ILE A 60 10.18 -8.61 0.96
CA ILE A 60 11.22 -7.61 0.72
C ILE A 60 11.93 -7.23 2.03
N ARG A 61 11.17 -7.07 3.12
CA ARG A 61 11.72 -6.78 4.44
C ARG A 61 12.69 -7.87 4.93
N LYS A 62 12.41 -9.14 4.63
CA LYS A 62 13.31 -10.26 4.92
C LYS A 62 14.57 -10.26 4.05
N MET A 63 14.50 -9.79 2.80
CA MET A 63 15.70 -9.61 1.97
C MET A 63 16.67 -8.60 2.59
N LEU A 64 16.14 -7.51 3.16
CA LEU A 64 16.93 -6.55 3.94
C LEU A 64 17.52 -7.16 5.24
N ASP A 65 16.87 -8.16 5.83
CA ASP A 65 17.43 -8.90 6.97
C ASP A 65 18.57 -9.84 6.55
N ALA A 66 18.50 -10.38 5.34
CA ALA A 66 19.55 -11.21 4.75
C ALA A 66 20.76 -10.39 4.22
N GLY A 67 20.71 -9.06 4.32
CA GLY A 67 21.80 -8.17 3.93
C GLY A 67 21.74 -7.64 2.49
N HIS A 68 20.63 -7.87 1.78
CA HIS A 68 20.39 -7.16 0.51
C HIS A 68 20.13 -5.66 0.76
N HIS A 69 20.46 -4.85 -0.23
CA HIS A 69 20.23 -3.41 -0.24
C HIS A 69 19.21 -3.03 -1.31
N LEU A 70 18.45 -1.98 -1.03
CA LEU A 70 17.55 -1.35 -1.99
C LEU A 70 18.22 -0.09 -2.57
N ASP A 71 18.48 -0.09 -3.86
CA ASP A 71 18.98 1.09 -4.57
C ASP A 71 17.81 1.98 -4.99
N GLY A 72 18.06 3.28 -5.16
CA GLY A 72 17.03 4.26 -5.56
C GLY A 72 16.00 4.62 -4.47
N ILE A 73 15.94 3.87 -3.36
CA ILE A 73 15.00 4.13 -2.26
C ILE A 73 15.19 5.49 -1.56
N GLY A 74 16.35 6.13 -1.72
CA GLY A 74 16.57 7.50 -1.26
C GLY A 74 15.85 8.56 -2.09
N GLU A 75 15.44 8.22 -3.32
CA GLU A 75 14.61 9.06 -4.19
C GLU A 75 13.13 8.99 -3.79
N PHE A 76 12.76 7.99 -2.98
CA PHE A 76 11.45 7.91 -2.37
C PHE A 76 11.40 8.83 -1.15
N GLU A 77 10.59 9.88 -1.24
CA GLU A 77 10.37 10.81 -0.14
C GLU A 77 9.67 10.07 1.02
N SER A 78 10.43 9.70 2.06
CA SER A 78 9.88 8.99 3.23
C SER A 78 8.78 9.77 3.95
N GLU A 79 8.72 11.08 3.74
CA GLU A 79 7.65 11.94 4.28
C GLU A 79 6.32 11.67 3.56
N LEU A 80 6.35 11.30 2.28
CA LEU A 80 5.16 10.97 1.51
C LEU A 80 4.45 9.75 2.10
N ILE A 81 5.16 8.67 2.41
CA ILE A 81 4.53 7.47 2.98
C ILE A 81 3.91 7.74 4.37
N GLU A 82 4.53 8.60 5.18
CA GLU A 82 3.98 8.99 6.48
C GLU A 82 2.70 9.83 6.32
N GLN A 83 2.66 10.73 5.33
CA GLN A 83 1.46 11.49 4.98
C GLN A 83 0.34 10.56 4.52
N GLU A 84 0.64 9.61 3.63
CA GLU A 84 -0.31 8.61 3.13
C GLU A 84 -0.86 7.73 4.27
N VAL A 85 -0.01 7.25 5.19
CA VAL A 85 -0.46 6.54 6.40
C VAL A 85 -1.40 7.42 7.23
N GLY A 86 -1.12 8.71 7.35
CA GLY A 86 -1.97 9.68 8.02
C GLY A 86 -3.34 9.82 7.35
N GLU A 87 -3.38 9.92 6.01
CA GLU A 87 -4.62 10.01 5.23
C GLU A 87 -5.48 8.76 5.37
N VAL A 88 -4.90 7.57 5.22
CA VAL A 88 -5.65 6.31 5.36
C VAL A 88 -6.22 6.16 6.77
N ARG A 89 -5.49 6.58 7.82
CA ARG A 89 -6.02 6.60 9.20
C ARG A 89 -7.20 7.55 9.36
N ARG A 90 -7.20 8.70 8.69
CA ARG A 90 -8.34 9.63 8.69
C ARG A 90 -9.53 9.02 7.96
N ALA A 91 -9.32 8.41 6.80
CA ALA A 91 -10.33 7.70 6.04
C ALA A 91 -10.95 6.54 6.85
N LEU A 92 -10.13 5.79 7.59
CA LEU A 92 -10.57 4.71 8.47
C LEU A 92 -11.52 5.22 9.55
N LYS A 93 -11.18 6.32 10.23
CA LYS A 93 -12.05 6.95 11.21
C LYS A 93 -13.36 7.42 10.57
N ARG A 94 -13.29 8.00 9.37
CA ARG A 94 -14.47 8.46 8.63
C ARG A 94 -15.37 7.30 8.18
N ALA A 95 -14.81 6.12 7.91
CA ALA A 95 -15.56 4.92 7.53
C ALA A 95 -16.54 4.44 8.62
N ASP A 96 -16.30 4.79 9.89
CA ASP A 96 -17.19 4.47 11.00
C ASP A 96 -18.36 5.48 11.15
N HIS A 97 -18.37 6.58 10.39
CA HIS A 97 -19.46 7.55 10.40
C HIS A 97 -20.63 7.10 9.50
N THR A 98 -21.85 7.27 10.01
CA THR A 98 -23.08 6.87 9.30
C THR A 98 -23.36 7.73 8.07
N GLU A 99 -22.83 8.95 8.00
CA GLU A 99 -23.05 9.89 6.89
C GLU A 99 -22.17 9.64 5.65
N LEU A 100 -21.19 8.74 5.73
CA LEU A 100 -20.32 8.44 4.59
C LEU A 100 -21.12 7.85 3.43
N ARG A 101 -21.05 8.49 2.25
CA ARG A 101 -21.66 7.98 1.03
C ARG A 101 -20.73 7.05 0.26
N LEU A 102 -21.32 6.22 -0.61
CA LEU A 102 -20.58 5.24 -1.40
C LEU A 102 -19.64 5.91 -2.41
N ASP A 103 -20.09 6.97 -3.07
CA ASP A 103 -19.27 7.76 -4.01
C ASP A 103 -18.06 8.42 -3.32
N GLU A 104 -18.24 8.91 -2.09
CA GLU A 104 -17.13 9.43 -1.28
C GLU A 104 -16.12 8.33 -0.93
N ALA A 105 -16.60 7.14 -0.56
CA ALA A 105 -15.73 5.99 -0.25
C ALA A 105 -14.95 5.53 -1.48
N VAL A 106 -15.59 5.43 -2.65
CA VAL A 106 -14.94 5.09 -3.92
C VAL A 106 -13.93 6.17 -4.33
N SER A 107 -14.29 7.45 -4.19
CA SER A 107 -13.36 8.54 -4.48
C SER A 107 -12.12 8.49 -3.58
N THR A 108 -12.32 8.25 -2.28
CA THR A 108 -11.24 8.14 -1.30
C THR A 108 -10.32 6.95 -1.63
N ALA A 109 -10.90 5.77 -1.91
CA ALA A 109 -10.13 4.58 -2.29
C ALA A 109 -9.31 4.82 -3.57
N ARG A 110 -9.90 5.46 -4.59
CA ARG A 110 -9.19 5.77 -5.84
C ARG A 110 -8.02 6.73 -5.62
N GLN A 111 -8.18 7.71 -4.73
CA GLN A 111 -7.11 8.63 -4.38
C GLN A 111 -5.94 7.90 -3.71
N ILE A 112 -6.24 7.00 -2.77
CA ILE A 112 -5.26 6.16 -2.08
C ILE A 112 -4.49 5.26 -3.07
N GLU A 113 -5.19 4.56 -3.97
CA GLU A 113 -4.51 3.70 -4.96
C GLU A 113 -3.68 4.51 -5.97
N SER A 114 -4.09 5.74 -6.28
CA SER A 114 -3.35 6.60 -7.22
C SER A 114 -2.09 7.18 -6.58
N SER A 115 -2.12 7.55 -5.30
CA SER A 115 -0.98 8.20 -4.62
C SER A 115 0.26 7.30 -4.59
N ILE A 116 0.10 6.00 -4.35
CA ILE A 116 1.23 5.06 -4.35
C ILE A 116 1.78 4.77 -5.76
N ILE A 117 0.96 4.90 -6.80
CA ILE A 117 1.42 4.82 -8.20
C ILE A 117 2.21 6.09 -8.54
N GLU A 118 1.67 7.25 -8.18
CA GLU A 118 2.29 8.56 -8.42
C GLU A 118 3.61 8.73 -7.67
N SER A 119 3.78 8.07 -6.52
CA SER A 119 5.02 8.05 -5.76
C SER A 119 6.16 7.33 -6.48
N LYS A 120 5.87 6.58 -7.56
CA LYS A 120 6.82 5.82 -8.38
C LYS A 120 7.69 4.85 -7.58
N PHE A 121 7.27 4.43 -6.39
CA PHE A 121 8.09 3.59 -5.50
C PHE A 121 8.53 2.31 -6.22
N TYR A 122 7.60 1.65 -6.92
CA TYR A 122 7.87 0.42 -7.66
C TYR A 122 8.66 0.63 -8.96
N ASP A 123 8.84 1.87 -9.40
CA ASP A 123 9.52 2.21 -10.66
C ASP A 123 10.98 2.64 -10.43
N VAL A 124 11.31 3.21 -9.26
CA VAL A 124 12.65 3.76 -8.97
C VAL A 124 13.50 2.85 -8.08
N VAL A 125 12.87 2.01 -7.26
CA VAL A 125 13.59 1.15 -6.31
C VAL A 125 14.00 -0.15 -6.99
N THR A 126 15.27 -0.52 -6.85
CA THR A 126 15.79 -1.81 -7.31
C THR A 126 16.48 -2.57 -6.17
N CYS A 127 16.75 -3.85 -6.38
CA CYS A 127 17.40 -4.70 -5.38
C CYS A 127 18.21 -5.79 -6.08
N THR A 128 19.34 -6.14 -5.50
CA THR A 128 20.17 -7.28 -5.93
C THR A 128 19.49 -8.65 -5.84
N ALA A 129 18.40 -8.78 -5.07
CA ALA A 129 17.67 -10.03 -4.92
C ALA A 129 16.77 -10.30 -6.15
N PRO A 130 16.93 -11.42 -6.90
CA PRO A 130 16.16 -11.69 -8.11
C PRO A 130 14.64 -11.71 -7.92
N GLU A 131 14.19 -12.05 -6.71
CA GLU A 131 12.77 -12.12 -6.36
C GLU A 131 12.12 -10.74 -6.21
N PHE A 132 12.92 -9.69 -6.00
CA PHE A 132 12.43 -8.33 -5.77
C PHE A 132 11.68 -7.76 -6.98
N GLU A 133 12.25 -7.90 -8.19
CA GLU A 133 11.63 -7.39 -9.42
C GLU A 133 10.27 -8.05 -9.67
N ARG A 134 10.17 -9.37 -9.44
CA ARG A 134 8.91 -10.09 -9.58
C ARG A 134 7.87 -9.60 -8.57
N ILE A 135 8.29 -9.34 -7.33
CA ILE A 135 7.38 -8.85 -6.28
C ILE A 135 6.87 -7.44 -6.63
N THR A 136 7.77 -6.51 -6.94
CA THR A 136 7.42 -5.12 -7.24
C THR A 136 6.60 -4.97 -8.51
N ALA A 137 6.92 -5.73 -9.57
CA ALA A 137 6.10 -5.77 -10.80
C ALA A 137 4.67 -6.25 -10.52
N ARG A 138 4.51 -7.26 -9.65
CA ARG A 138 3.19 -7.74 -9.24
C ARG A 138 2.44 -6.71 -8.41
N LEU A 139 3.07 -6.13 -7.39
CA LEU A 139 2.46 -5.08 -6.55
C LEU A 139 1.91 -3.95 -7.43
N ARG A 140 2.75 -3.41 -8.31
CA ARG A 140 2.37 -2.38 -9.28
C ARG A 140 1.17 -2.80 -10.15
N SER A 141 1.23 -3.98 -10.75
CA SER A 141 0.15 -4.47 -11.61
C SER A 141 -1.15 -4.68 -10.84
N ASP A 142 -1.07 -5.13 -9.59
CA ASP A 142 -2.23 -5.37 -8.74
C ASP A 142 -2.88 -4.03 -8.33
N THR A 143 -2.10 -3.03 -7.90
CA THR A 143 -2.57 -1.66 -7.57
C THR A 143 -3.26 -0.98 -8.77
N VAL A 144 -2.70 -1.08 -9.97
CA VAL A 144 -3.36 -0.56 -11.19
C VAL A 144 -4.71 -1.25 -11.43
N ARG A 145 -4.78 -2.56 -11.21
CA ARG A 145 -6.03 -3.32 -11.34
C ARG A 145 -7.04 -2.95 -10.23
N HIS A 146 -6.60 -2.51 -9.06
CA HIS A 146 -7.51 -2.01 -8.02
C HIS A 146 -8.28 -0.78 -8.52
N LEU A 147 -7.62 0.15 -9.22
CA LEU A 147 -8.30 1.30 -9.83
C LEU A 147 -9.40 0.89 -10.83
N GLU A 148 -9.18 -0.18 -11.59
CA GLU A 148 -10.20 -0.72 -12.50
C GLU A 148 -11.38 -1.31 -11.73
N LYS A 149 -11.11 -2.07 -10.66
CA LYS A 149 -12.16 -2.63 -9.78
C LYS A 149 -12.97 -1.54 -9.11
N LEU A 150 -12.32 -0.49 -8.63
CA LEU A 150 -12.98 0.66 -8.01
C LEU A 150 -13.88 1.41 -8.99
N ARG A 151 -13.50 1.50 -10.28
CA ARG A 151 -14.37 2.07 -11.33
C ARG A 151 -15.60 1.21 -11.61
N ALA A 152 -15.53 -0.09 -11.39
CA ALA A 152 -16.65 -1.01 -11.58
C ALA A 152 -17.62 -1.03 -10.37
N ILE A 153 -17.30 -0.35 -9.27
CA ILE A 153 -18.22 -0.16 -8.15
C ILE A 153 -19.24 0.91 -8.57
N ASN A 154 -20.46 0.49 -8.88
CA ASN A 154 -21.55 1.41 -9.22
C ASN A 154 -21.94 2.21 -7.97
N THR A 155 -21.70 3.52 -8.03
CA THR A 155 -22.01 4.52 -6.98
C THR A 155 -23.36 5.19 -7.21
#